data_AF-A0A821NW52-F1
#
_entry.id   AF-A0A821NW52-F1
#
_cell.length_a   1.000
_cell.length_b   1.000
_cell.length_c   1.000
_cell.angle_alpha   90.00
_cell.angle_beta   90.00
_cell.angle_gamma   90.00
#
_symmetry.space_group_name_H-M   'P 1'
#
loop_
_entity.id
_entity.type
_entity.pdbx_description
1 polymer ?
#
loop_
_entity_poly.entity_id
_entity_poly.type
_entity_poly.pdbx_seq_one_letter_code
_entity_poly.pdbx_strand_id
1 'polypeptide(L)'
;MHCNRNLLERAMNTQREIYRKQIGRNLLKTRLRINAPSAVFITPARLPGYRLDFDNYSPNWRGAPATIAAIPKSEVWGALWLLNYSEMGALDEQEGLKDGLYEAIDVKVLNLNNHVITARSYKMTSDPPKVHPEVLPLQRRPSNTYIQVIALGAYQCGIPSYYIEFIYRFPTNGRTATDKLSQELGYPFNENIQISLKYFFVFLKNNNGPFITSFGTTRYLC
;
A
#
# COMPACT_ATOMS: atom_id res chain seq x y z
N MET A 1 -16.84 4.30 -18.40
CA MET A 1 -15.52 4.91 -18.09
C MET A 1 -15.56 6.45 -17.95
N HIS A 2 -16.69 7.06 -17.60
CA HIS A 2 -16.81 8.54 -17.52
C HIS A 2 -16.69 9.13 -16.11
N CYS A 3 -16.75 8.30 -15.05
CA CYS A 3 -16.79 8.78 -13.67
C CYS A 3 -15.42 9.27 -13.13
N ASN A 4 -14.31 8.71 -13.63
CA ASN A 4 -12.98 8.98 -13.07
C ASN A 4 -12.33 10.30 -13.56
N ARG A 5 -12.72 10.83 -14.73
CA ARG A 5 -12.22 12.15 -15.20
C ARG A 5 -12.78 13.30 -14.37
N ASN A 6 -14.08 13.26 -14.04
CA ASN A 6 -14.74 14.31 -13.28
C ASN A 6 -14.20 14.46 -11.85
N LEU A 7 -13.70 13.39 -11.22
CA LEU A 7 -13.08 13.46 -9.89
C LEU A 7 -11.67 14.05 -9.94
N LEU A 8 -10.90 13.74 -10.99
CA LEU A 8 -9.57 14.36 -11.20
C LEU A 8 -9.70 15.87 -11.47
N GLU A 9 -10.66 16.28 -12.30
CA GLU A 9 -10.91 17.70 -12.58
C GLU A 9 -11.48 18.46 -11.37
N ARG A 10 -12.33 17.83 -10.55
CA ARG A 10 -12.86 18.45 -9.32
C ARG A 10 -11.80 18.67 -8.25
N ALA A 11 -10.89 17.71 -8.06
CA ALA A 11 -9.82 17.83 -7.08
C ALA A 11 -8.81 18.94 -7.44
N MET A 12 -8.56 19.19 -8.73
CA MET A 12 -7.69 20.30 -9.17
C MET A 12 -8.30 21.69 -8.90
N ASN A 13 -9.62 21.78 -8.69
CA ASN A 13 -10.35 23.04 -8.57
C ASN A 13 -10.67 23.44 -7.12
N THR A 14 -10.31 22.63 -6.12
CA THR A 14 -10.63 22.90 -4.72
C THR A 14 -9.38 22.73 -3.87
N GLN A 15 -8.84 23.81 -3.28
CA GLN A 15 -7.72 23.80 -2.31
C GLN A 15 -8.01 22.99 -1.01
N ARG A 16 -9.07 22.18 -0.98
CA ARG A 16 -9.55 21.42 0.19
C ARG A 16 -9.29 19.92 0.10
N GLU A 17 -8.79 19.42 -1.02
CA GLU A 17 -8.57 17.99 -1.24
C GLU A 17 -7.10 17.69 -1.56
N ILE A 18 -6.57 16.60 -1.02
CA ILE A 18 -5.18 16.16 -1.24
C ILE A 18 -5.17 14.72 -1.73
N TYR A 19 -4.33 14.48 -2.75
CA TYR A 19 -3.97 13.13 -3.15
C TYR A 19 -2.93 12.53 -2.19
N ARG A 20 -3.20 11.33 -1.68
CA ARG A 20 -2.25 10.55 -0.89
C ARG A 20 -1.92 9.23 -1.56
N LYS A 21 -0.63 8.95 -1.64
CA LYS A 21 -0.06 7.68 -2.11
C LYS A 21 0.21 6.82 -0.87
N GLN A 22 -0.65 5.84 -0.64
CA GLN A 22 -0.48 4.89 0.46
C GLN A 22 0.36 3.70 0.01
N ILE A 23 1.32 3.33 0.85
CA ILE A 23 2.24 2.21 0.67
C ILE A 23 2.24 1.44 2.01
N GLY A 24 2.30 0.11 1.96
CA GLY A 24 2.30 -0.71 3.18
C GLY A 24 0.92 -0.92 3.80
N ARG A 25 0.82 -0.81 5.14
CA ARG A 25 -0.39 -1.18 5.92
C ARG A 25 -1.65 -0.41 5.52
N ASN A 26 -1.49 0.81 5.02
CA ASN A 26 -2.61 1.67 4.62
C ASN A 26 -3.12 1.35 3.21
N LEU A 27 -2.60 0.32 2.54
CA LEU A 27 -3.24 -0.24 1.34
C LEU A 27 -4.57 -0.94 1.66
N LEU A 28 -4.73 -1.42 2.90
CA LEU A 28 -5.97 -2.04 3.34
C LEU A 28 -7.04 -0.95 3.57
N LYS A 29 -8.10 -0.99 2.75
CA LYS A 29 -9.12 0.07 2.71
C LYS A 29 -9.79 0.31 4.07
N THR A 30 -10.06 -0.77 4.80
CA THR A 30 -10.68 -0.71 6.14
C THR A 30 -9.79 0.00 7.16
N ARG A 31 -8.47 -0.18 7.08
CA ARG A 31 -7.49 0.48 7.96
C ARG A 31 -7.43 1.99 7.71
N LEU A 32 -7.36 2.40 6.44
CA LEU A 32 -7.25 3.81 6.08
C LEU A 32 -8.46 4.62 6.56
N ARG A 33 -9.67 4.08 6.38
CA ARG A 33 -10.92 4.78 6.70
C ARG A 33 -11.19 4.97 8.19
N ILE A 34 -10.42 4.33 9.09
CA ILE A 34 -10.50 4.55 10.54
C ILE A 34 -10.15 6.00 10.87
N ASN A 35 -9.06 6.52 10.30
CA ASN A 35 -8.55 7.87 10.57
C ASN A 35 -8.74 8.84 9.39
N ALA A 36 -9.31 8.35 8.30
CA ALA A 36 -9.64 9.13 7.11
C ALA A 36 -10.99 8.69 6.51
N PRO A 37 -12.11 8.97 7.18
CA PRO A 37 -13.43 8.54 6.73
C PRO A 37 -13.78 9.10 5.33
N SER A 38 -13.24 10.28 4.96
CA SER A 38 -13.43 10.88 3.62
C SER A 38 -12.68 10.17 2.49
N ALA A 39 -11.81 9.18 2.79
CA ALA A 39 -10.94 8.55 1.80
C ALA A 39 -11.72 7.95 0.62
N VAL A 40 -11.50 8.53 -0.57
CA VAL A 40 -12.01 8.00 -1.84
C VAL A 40 -10.86 7.36 -2.61
N PHE A 41 -11.00 6.08 -2.94
CA PHE A 41 -10.04 5.39 -3.79
C PHE A 41 -10.11 5.93 -5.22
N ILE A 42 -8.95 6.28 -5.80
CA ILE A 42 -8.86 6.84 -7.16
C ILE A 42 -8.35 5.79 -8.15
N THR A 43 -7.13 5.31 -7.94
CA THR A 43 -6.43 4.43 -8.89
C THR A 43 -5.17 3.82 -8.24
N PRO A 44 -4.71 2.62 -8.64
CA PRO A 44 -3.35 2.21 -8.33
C PRO A 44 -2.36 3.10 -9.09
N ALA A 45 -1.22 3.38 -8.47
CA ALA A 45 -0.18 4.23 -9.05
C ALA A 45 1.20 3.73 -8.67
N ARG A 46 2.18 3.94 -9.55
CA ARG A 46 3.59 3.61 -9.34
C ARG A 46 4.43 4.87 -9.10
N LEU A 47 5.43 4.76 -8.23
CA LEU A 47 6.39 5.82 -7.95
C LEU A 47 7.76 5.35 -8.46
N PRO A 48 8.29 5.94 -9.55
CA PRO A 48 9.58 5.55 -10.10
C PRO A 48 10.75 6.04 -9.22
N GLY A 49 11.86 5.31 -9.24
CA GLY A 49 13.09 5.65 -8.49
C GLY A 49 13.07 5.22 -7.01
N TYR A 50 12.03 4.51 -6.60
CA TYR A 50 11.87 4.02 -5.23
C TYR A 50 11.52 2.54 -5.22
N ARG A 51 11.82 1.84 -4.12
CA ARG A 51 11.45 0.45 -3.88
C ARG A 51 10.81 0.33 -2.50
N LEU A 52 9.85 -0.57 -2.34
CA LEU A 52 9.41 -1.00 -1.00
C LEU A 52 10.60 -1.52 -0.20
N ASP A 53 10.66 -1.16 1.07
CA ASP A 53 11.62 -1.70 2.02
C ASP A 53 11.01 -1.73 3.42
N PHE A 54 11.74 -2.27 4.40
CA PHE A 54 11.31 -2.38 5.78
C PHE A 54 12.47 -2.05 6.71
N ASP A 55 12.17 -1.32 7.78
CA ASP A 55 13.15 -1.01 8.81
C ASP A 55 12.47 -0.68 10.15
N ASN A 56 13.27 -0.57 11.21
CA ASN A 56 12.85 -0.35 12.59
C ASN A 56 11.92 -1.46 13.12
N TYR A 57 11.78 -1.55 14.45
CA TYR A 57 10.86 -2.53 15.05
C TYR A 57 9.58 -1.84 15.50
N SER A 58 8.43 -2.35 15.06
CA SER A 58 7.13 -1.94 15.61
C SER A 58 6.64 -2.97 16.62
N PRO A 59 6.40 -2.58 17.89
CA PRO A 59 5.86 -3.49 18.92
C PRO A 59 4.49 -4.07 18.56
N ASN A 60 3.61 -3.26 17.96
CA ASN A 60 2.26 -3.69 17.58
C ASN A 60 2.28 -4.69 16.42
N TRP A 61 3.12 -4.43 15.42
CA TRP A 61 3.28 -5.35 14.29
C TRP A 61 4.19 -6.53 14.60
N ARG A 62 4.94 -6.49 15.71
CA ARG A 62 5.98 -7.45 16.10
C ARG A 62 6.95 -7.74 14.96
N GLY A 63 7.30 -6.70 14.20
CA GLY A 63 8.14 -6.77 13.02
C GLY A 63 8.34 -5.39 12.40
N ALA A 64 9.13 -5.35 11.33
CA ALA A 64 9.49 -4.09 10.70
C ALA A 64 8.36 -3.52 9.83
N PRO A 65 7.93 -2.26 10.04
CA PRO A 65 6.99 -1.60 9.15
C PRO A 65 7.63 -1.18 7.82
N ALA A 66 6.79 -0.87 6.85
CA ALA A 66 7.19 -0.51 5.50
C ALA A 66 7.74 0.92 5.41
N THR A 67 8.72 1.10 4.54
CA THR A 67 9.23 2.38 4.09
C THR A 67 9.49 2.31 2.57
N ILE A 68 9.98 3.39 1.98
CA ILE A 68 10.49 3.40 0.61
C ILE A 68 11.97 3.79 0.63
N ALA A 69 12.78 3.06 -0.14
CA ALA A 69 14.19 3.34 -0.33
C ALA A 69 14.44 3.89 -1.74
N ALA A 70 15.27 4.93 -1.87
CA ALA A 70 15.66 5.48 -3.16
C ALA A 70 16.58 4.51 -3.91
N ILE A 71 16.05 3.86 -4.94
CA ILE A 71 16.74 2.87 -5.77
C ILE A 71 16.50 3.26 -7.24
N PRO A 72 17.54 3.74 -7.95
CA PRO A 72 17.41 4.07 -9.35
C PRO A 72 16.89 2.88 -10.17
N LYS A 73 16.03 3.15 -11.16
CA LYS A 73 15.42 2.15 -12.05
C LYS A 73 14.50 1.14 -11.36
N SER A 74 14.11 1.35 -10.10
CA SER A 74 13.03 0.60 -9.46
C SER A 74 11.72 1.39 -9.44
N GLU A 75 10.65 0.74 -9.01
CA GLU A 75 9.38 1.39 -8.74
C GLU A 75 8.67 0.78 -7.53
N VAL A 76 7.88 1.61 -6.85
CA VAL A 76 7.02 1.20 -5.74
C VAL A 76 5.57 1.49 -6.10
N TRP A 77 4.77 0.43 -6.12
CA TRP A 77 3.32 0.53 -6.31
C TRP A 77 2.60 0.82 -5.01
N GLY A 78 1.53 1.58 -5.13
CA GLY A 78 0.63 1.87 -4.04
C GLY A 78 -0.73 2.32 -4.55
N ALA A 79 -1.61 2.70 -3.62
CA ALA A 79 -2.94 3.18 -3.93
C ALA A 79 -3.00 4.70 -3.80
N LEU A 80 -3.62 5.37 -4.77
CA LEU A 80 -3.91 6.79 -4.72
C LEU A 80 -5.30 7.01 -4.13
N TRP A 81 -5.36 7.85 -3.10
CA TRP A 81 -6.57 8.22 -2.38
C TRP A 81 -6.76 9.72 -2.41
N LEU A 82 -8.00 10.17 -2.56
CA LEU A 82 -8.39 11.56 -2.39
C LEU A 82 -9.00 11.74 -1.01
N LEU A 83 -8.58 12.79 -0.31
CA LEU A 83 -8.88 13.03 1.10
C LEU A 83 -9.13 14.51 1.34
N ASN A 84 -9.97 14.81 2.33
CA ASN A 84 -10.12 16.17 2.81
C ASN A 84 -8.86 16.61 3.56
N TYR A 85 -8.39 17.83 3.28
CA TYR A 85 -7.23 18.44 3.92
C TYR A 85 -7.34 18.42 5.46
N SER A 86 -8.55 18.60 6.01
CA SER A 86 -8.78 18.61 7.46
C SER A 86 -8.36 17.30 8.17
N GLU A 87 -8.34 16.18 7.45
CA GLU A 87 -7.94 14.87 8.00
C GLU A 87 -6.42 14.66 7.96
N MET A 88 -5.65 15.59 7.36
CA MET A 88 -4.19 15.43 7.25
C MET A 88 -3.50 15.32 8.60
N GLY A 89 -3.88 16.17 9.58
CA GLY A 89 -3.23 16.20 10.88
C GLY A 89 -3.35 14.87 11.64
N ALA A 90 -4.54 14.27 11.61
CA ALA A 90 -4.79 12.96 12.22
C ALA A 90 -3.96 11.86 11.56
N LEU A 91 -3.79 11.92 10.23
CA LEU A 91 -2.97 10.94 9.51
C LEU A 91 -1.47 11.14 9.76
N ASP A 92 -1.01 12.39 9.86
CA ASP A 92 0.39 12.72 10.22
C ASP A 92 0.73 12.21 11.62
N GLU A 93 -0.20 12.37 12.57
CA GLU A 93 -0.06 11.83 13.92
C GLU A 93 -0.05 10.30 13.92
N GLN A 94 -0.90 9.65 13.11
CA GLN A 94 -0.92 8.19 12.98
C GLN A 94 0.40 7.61 12.42
N GLU A 95 1.06 8.32 11.51
CA GLU A 95 2.37 7.91 10.99
C GLU A 95 3.54 8.23 11.94
N GLY A 96 3.26 8.86 13.09
CA GLY A 96 4.28 9.15 14.10
C GLY A 96 5.24 10.24 13.64
N LEU A 97 4.79 11.23 12.87
CA LEU A 97 5.66 12.34 12.44
C LEU A 97 6.28 13.08 13.63
N LYS A 98 5.56 13.20 14.74
CA LYS A 98 6.04 13.82 15.99
C LYS A 98 7.19 13.03 16.62
N ASP A 99 7.24 11.72 16.42
CA ASP A 99 8.28 10.83 16.94
C ASP A 99 9.53 10.82 16.04
N GLY A 100 9.49 11.52 14.89
CA GLY A 100 10.60 11.61 13.95
C GLY A 100 10.91 10.31 13.21
N LEU A 101 10.04 9.29 13.31
CA LEU A 101 10.26 8.00 12.66
C LEU A 101 9.99 8.06 11.15
N TYR A 102 8.98 8.82 10.77
CA TYR A 102 8.62 9.09 9.37
C TYR A 102 8.66 10.59 9.10
N GLU A 103 8.82 10.93 7.83
CA GLU A 103 8.60 12.26 7.28
C GLU A 103 7.55 12.22 6.16
N ALA A 104 6.82 13.33 6.03
CA ALA A 104 5.93 13.52 4.89
C ALA A 104 6.73 14.02 3.68
N ILE A 105 6.46 13.43 2.52
CA ILE A 105 7.12 13.77 1.26
C ILE A 105 6.08 14.01 0.16
N ASP A 106 6.37 14.94 -0.73
CA ASP A 106 5.62 15.10 -1.97
C ASP A 106 6.28 14.28 -3.08
N VAL A 107 5.50 13.42 -3.72
CA VAL A 107 5.98 12.50 -4.74
C VAL A 107 5.19 12.65 -6.04
N LYS A 108 5.89 12.49 -7.17
CA LYS A 108 5.28 12.43 -8.51
C LYS A 108 5.03 10.97 -8.85
N VAL A 109 3.77 10.56 -8.86
CA VAL A 109 3.37 9.18 -9.15
C VAL A 109 2.73 9.08 -10.53
N LEU A 110 2.83 7.91 -11.14
CA LEU A 110 2.23 7.60 -12.44
C LEU A 110 1.04 6.67 -12.20
N ASN A 111 -0.16 7.06 -12.65
CA ASN A 111 -1.32 6.17 -12.64
C ASN A 111 -1.22 5.10 -13.75
N LEU A 112 -2.25 4.25 -13.88
CA LEU A 112 -2.31 3.22 -14.92
C LEU A 112 -2.23 3.76 -16.36
N ASN A 113 -2.59 5.02 -16.58
CA ASN A 113 -2.52 5.68 -17.89
C ASN A 113 -1.21 6.48 -18.07
N ASN A 114 -0.22 6.29 -17.18
CA ASN A 114 1.03 7.06 -17.10
C ASN A 114 0.86 8.57 -16.93
N HIS A 115 -0.30 9.04 -16.43
CA HIS A 115 -0.44 10.44 -16.04
C HIS A 115 0.28 10.70 -14.72
N VAL A 116 1.03 11.80 -14.69
CA VAL A 116 1.73 12.26 -13.49
C VAL A 116 0.76 12.93 -12.54
N ILE A 117 0.77 12.51 -11.28
CA ILE A 117 -0.02 13.10 -10.20
C ILE A 117 0.93 13.39 -9.03
N THR A 118 0.87 14.62 -8.51
CA THR A 118 1.56 14.97 -7.26
C THR A 118 0.73 14.47 -6.08
N ALA A 119 1.33 13.71 -5.19
CA ALA A 119 0.67 13.15 -4.02
C ALA A 119 1.58 13.23 -2.79
N ARG A 120 0.97 13.36 -1.61
CA ARG A 120 1.68 13.22 -0.34
C ARG A 120 1.87 11.75 0.00
N SER A 121 3.04 11.38 0.50
CA SER A 121 3.38 10.05 0.99
C SER A 121 4.28 10.15 2.23
N TYR A 122 4.69 9.00 2.76
CA TYR A 122 5.51 8.91 3.98
C TYR A 122 6.67 7.97 3.73
N LYS A 123 7.86 8.38 4.19
CA LYS A 123 9.03 7.51 4.26
C LYS A 123 9.68 7.65 5.62
N MET A 124 10.42 6.63 6.06
CA MET A 124 11.23 6.76 7.25
C MET A 124 12.29 7.86 7.07
N THR A 125 12.57 8.58 8.14
CA THR A 125 13.57 9.67 8.15
C THR A 125 14.99 9.16 7.91
N SER A 126 15.28 7.95 8.39
CA SER A 126 16.53 7.24 8.12
C SER A 126 16.35 6.29 6.95
N ASP A 127 17.20 6.44 5.93
CA ASP A 127 17.22 5.52 4.80
C ASP A 127 17.78 4.16 5.25
N PRO A 128 17.06 3.06 4.98
CA PRO A 128 17.55 1.74 5.35
C PRO A 128 18.76 1.32 4.49
N PRO A 129 19.67 0.47 5.00
CA PRO A 129 20.74 -0.09 4.20
C PRO A 129 20.20 -0.79 2.94
N LYS A 130 20.80 -0.49 1.79
CA LYS A 130 20.33 -1.01 0.49
C LYS A 130 20.78 -2.47 0.33
N VAL A 131 19.88 -3.39 0.66
CA VAL A 131 20.07 -4.83 0.48
C VAL A 131 19.09 -5.38 -0.56
N HIS A 132 19.37 -6.57 -1.09
CA HIS A 132 18.43 -7.26 -1.96
C HIS A 132 17.22 -7.75 -1.14
N PRO A 133 15.97 -7.62 -1.62
CA PRO A 133 14.76 -7.95 -0.86
C PRO A 133 14.75 -9.34 -0.21
N GLU A 134 15.31 -10.33 -0.89
CA GLU A 134 15.31 -11.74 -0.45
C GLU A 134 16.30 -12.04 0.68
N VAL A 135 17.26 -11.15 0.94
CA VAL A 135 18.29 -11.32 1.99
C VAL A 135 18.15 -10.28 3.11
N LEU A 136 16.92 -9.83 3.36
CA LEU A 136 16.66 -8.83 4.39
C LEU A 136 17.11 -9.34 5.79
N PRO A 137 17.94 -8.59 6.53
CA PRO A 137 18.39 -8.97 7.88
C PRO A 137 17.21 -9.17 8.83
N LEU A 138 17.32 -10.11 9.79
CA LEU A 138 16.22 -10.51 10.67
C LEU A 138 15.51 -9.34 11.37
N GLN A 139 16.28 -8.36 11.85
CA GLN A 139 15.79 -7.16 12.53
C GLN A 139 14.94 -6.24 11.65
N ARG A 140 15.12 -6.33 10.32
CA ARG A 140 14.36 -5.58 9.33
C ARG A 140 13.21 -6.37 8.74
N ARG A 141 13.02 -7.62 9.15
CA ARG A 141 11.96 -8.45 8.59
C ARG A 141 10.58 -8.04 9.12
N PRO A 142 9.59 -7.85 8.24
CA PRO A 142 8.21 -7.68 8.66
C PRO A 142 7.66 -8.96 9.32
N SER A 143 6.56 -8.81 10.05
CA SER A 143 5.81 -9.96 10.55
C SER A 143 4.97 -10.60 9.44
N ASN A 144 4.54 -11.84 9.65
CA ASN A 144 3.65 -12.57 8.74
C ASN A 144 2.35 -11.78 8.51
N THR A 145 1.75 -11.30 9.60
CA THR A 145 0.53 -10.49 9.54
C THR A 145 0.75 -9.21 8.73
N TYR A 146 1.89 -8.54 8.89
CA TYR A 146 2.17 -7.29 8.18
C TYR A 146 2.27 -7.49 6.66
N ILE A 147 3.06 -8.47 6.20
CA ILE A 147 3.17 -8.79 4.77
C ILE A 147 1.80 -9.12 4.16
N GLN A 148 1.00 -9.94 4.86
CA GLN A 148 -0.33 -10.30 4.38
C GLN A 148 -1.27 -9.09 4.28
N VAL A 149 -1.22 -8.15 5.24
CA VAL A 149 -1.98 -6.88 5.17
C VAL A 149 -1.59 -6.07 3.93
N ILE A 150 -0.29 -5.93 3.66
CA ILE A 150 0.20 -5.19 2.47
C ILE A 150 -0.30 -5.85 1.20
N ALA A 151 -0.11 -7.17 1.09
CA ALA A 151 -0.50 -7.94 -0.09
C ALA A 151 -2.02 -7.92 -0.32
N LEU A 152 -2.82 -8.09 0.74
CA LEU A 152 -4.27 -8.02 0.67
C LEU A 152 -4.74 -6.63 0.23
N GLY A 153 -4.17 -5.58 0.82
CA GLY A 153 -4.46 -4.20 0.41
C GLY A 153 -4.09 -3.93 -1.05
N ALA A 154 -2.94 -4.44 -1.50
CA ALA A 154 -2.50 -4.34 -2.90
C ALA A 154 -3.49 -5.03 -3.85
N TYR A 155 -3.92 -6.24 -3.51
CA TYR A 155 -4.94 -6.99 -4.25
C TYR A 155 -6.28 -6.21 -4.31
N GLN A 156 -6.79 -5.74 -3.18
CA GLN A 156 -8.05 -4.97 -3.11
C GLN A 156 -8.01 -3.63 -3.87
N CYS A 157 -6.81 -3.08 -4.07
CA CYS A 157 -6.59 -1.84 -4.82
C CYS A 157 -6.30 -2.10 -6.32
N GLY A 158 -6.27 -3.35 -6.78
CA GLY A 158 -5.97 -3.69 -8.16
C GLY A 158 -4.52 -3.38 -8.57
N ILE A 159 -3.58 -3.45 -7.63
CA ILE A 159 -2.15 -3.34 -7.95
C ILE A 159 -1.73 -4.54 -8.81
N PRO A 160 -0.85 -4.37 -9.82
CA PRO A 160 -0.43 -5.44 -10.71
C PRO A 160 0.12 -6.66 -9.97
N SER A 161 -0.17 -7.84 -10.53
CA SER A 161 0.11 -9.10 -9.85
C SER A 161 1.60 -9.37 -9.60
N TYR A 162 2.45 -9.03 -10.56
CA TYR A 162 3.90 -9.14 -10.42
C TYR A 162 4.43 -8.36 -9.20
N TYR A 163 3.77 -7.25 -8.84
CA TYR A 163 4.17 -6.46 -7.69
C TYR A 163 3.67 -7.07 -6.38
N ILE A 164 2.52 -7.73 -6.41
CA ILE A 164 2.05 -8.52 -5.27
C ILE A 164 3.01 -9.69 -5.03
N GLU A 165 3.45 -10.41 -6.07
CA GLU A 165 4.49 -11.43 -5.95
C GLU A 165 5.79 -10.86 -5.36
N PHE A 166 6.20 -9.69 -5.82
CA PHE A 166 7.37 -8.98 -5.29
C PHE A 166 7.26 -8.71 -3.78
N ILE A 167 6.09 -8.32 -3.27
CA ILE A 167 5.86 -8.12 -1.82
C ILE A 167 6.16 -9.40 -1.02
N TYR A 168 5.90 -10.58 -1.57
CA TYR A 168 6.16 -11.86 -0.89
C TYR A 168 7.59 -12.37 -1.02
N ARG A 169 8.45 -11.70 -1.79
CA ARG A 169 9.89 -12.03 -1.84
C ARG A 169 10.64 -11.58 -0.59
N PHE A 170 10.06 -10.67 0.20
CA PHE A 170 10.64 -10.25 1.47
C PHE A 170 10.46 -11.36 2.52
N PRO A 171 11.55 -11.85 3.15
CA PRO A 171 11.43 -12.83 4.21
C PRO A 171 10.78 -12.21 5.44
N THR A 172 9.89 -12.95 6.09
CA THR A 172 9.28 -12.54 7.36
C THR A 172 10.11 -13.00 8.55
N ASN A 173 9.83 -12.43 9.72
CA ASN A 173 10.42 -12.86 11.00
C ASN A 173 9.65 -14.02 11.68
N GLY A 174 8.63 -14.57 11.02
CA GLY A 174 7.80 -15.67 11.53
C GLY A 174 6.77 -15.29 12.61
N ARG A 175 6.77 -14.04 13.10
CA ARG A 175 5.81 -13.58 14.13
C ARG A 175 4.50 -13.13 13.50
N THR A 176 3.45 -13.08 14.32
CA THR A 176 2.19 -12.38 14.01
C THR A 176 2.12 -11.07 14.78
N ALA A 177 1.25 -10.16 14.36
CA ALA A 177 0.95 -8.93 15.12
C ALA A 177 0.44 -9.25 16.54
N THR A 178 0.35 -8.25 17.41
CA THR A 178 -0.27 -8.42 18.73
C THR A 178 -1.72 -8.90 18.61
N ASP A 179 -2.23 -9.57 19.65
CA ASP A 179 -3.59 -10.13 19.61
C ASP A 179 -4.64 -9.04 19.41
N LYS A 180 -4.48 -7.90 20.09
CA LYS A 180 -5.33 -6.71 19.91
C LYS A 180 -5.35 -6.26 18.44
N LEU A 181 -4.18 -6.04 17.83
CA LEU A 181 -4.12 -5.59 16.44
C LEU A 181 -4.63 -6.66 15.47
N SER A 182 -4.38 -7.94 15.76
CA SER A 182 -4.89 -9.04 14.94
C SER A 182 -6.42 -9.10 14.95
N GLN A 183 -7.05 -8.92 16.12
CA GLN A 183 -8.51 -8.85 16.25
C GLN A 183 -9.09 -7.64 15.50
N GLU A 184 -8.48 -6.45 15.63
CA GLU A 184 -8.89 -5.24 14.89
C GLU A 184 -8.84 -5.43 13.37
N LEU A 185 -7.88 -6.23 12.88
CA LEU A 185 -7.72 -6.53 11.46
C LEU A 185 -8.61 -7.68 10.96
N GLY A 186 -9.27 -8.42 11.88
CA GLY A 186 -9.93 -9.68 11.55
C GLY A 186 -8.94 -10.76 11.09
N TYR A 187 -7.76 -10.82 11.72
CA TYR A 187 -6.71 -11.80 11.45
C TYR A 187 -6.83 -13.03 12.39
N PRO A 188 -6.68 -14.28 11.89
CA PRO A 188 -6.39 -14.63 10.50
C PRO A 188 -7.57 -14.26 9.58
N PHE A 189 -7.26 -13.72 8.40
CA PHE A 189 -8.29 -13.31 7.45
C PHE A 189 -9.18 -14.49 7.10
N ASN A 190 -10.47 -14.25 6.85
CA ASN A 190 -11.42 -15.33 6.57
C ASN A 190 -11.01 -16.22 5.38
N GLU A 191 -11.54 -17.44 5.34
CA GLU A 191 -11.16 -18.46 4.36
C GLU A 191 -11.30 -17.96 2.92
N ASN A 192 -12.34 -17.19 2.60
CA ASN A 192 -12.55 -16.64 1.25
C ASN A 192 -11.42 -15.71 0.81
N ILE A 193 -10.88 -14.89 1.71
CA ILE A 193 -9.73 -14.01 1.44
C ILE A 193 -8.45 -14.84 1.29
N GLN A 194 -8.24 -15.82 2.16
CA GLN A 194 -7.07 -16.71 2.06
C GLN A 194 -7.10 -17.55 0.78
N ILE A 195 -8.28 -18.05 0.41
CA ILE A 195 -8.56 -18.78 -0.82
C ILE A 195 -8.29 -17.87 -2.03
N SER A 196 -8.75 -16.62 -2.01
CA SER A 196 -8.48 -15.67 -3.09
C SER A 196 -6.98 -15.40 -3.28
N LEU A 197 -6.23 -15.20 -2.18
CA LEU A 197 -4.78 -15.05 -2.25
C LEU A 197 -4.10 -16.35 -2.73
N LYS A 198 -4.52 -17.51 -2.23
CA LYS A 198 -3.98 -18.83 -2.62
C LYS A 198 -4.25 -19.13 -4.09
N TYR A 199 -5.46 -18.93 -4.59
CA TYR A 199 -5.79 -19.09 -6.01
C TYR A 199 -5.07 -18.07 -6.86
N PHE A 200 -4.95 -16.82 -6.41
CA PHE A 200 -4.14 -15.82 -7.10
C PHE A 200 -2.69 -16.30 -7.29
N PHE A 201 -2.05 -16.85 -6.25
CA PHE A 201 -0.71 -17.42 -6.39
C PHE A 201 -0.63 -18.68 -7.24
N VAL A 202 -1.61 -19.58 -7.13
CA VAL A 202 -1.69 -20.78 -8.00
C VAL A 202 -1.87 -20.36 -9.46
N PHE A 203 -2.74 -19.40 -9.71
CA PHE A 203 -3.04 -18.84 -11.01
C PHE A 203 -1.81 -18.18 -11.64
N LEU A 204 -1.02 -17.44 -10.85
CA LEU A 204 0.22 -16.82 -11.30
C LEU A 204 1.30 -17.84 -11.64
N LYS A 205 1.49 -18.87 -10.80
CA LYS A 205 2.42 -19.97 -11.08
C LYS A 205 2.10 -20.71 -12.38
N ASN A 206 0.82 -20.72 -12.78
CA ASN A 206 0.35 -21.44 -13.97
C ASN A 206 0.29 -20.57 -15.24
N ASN A 207 0.31 -19.23 -15.13
CA ASN A 207 0.11 -18.32 -16.26
C ASN A 207 1.19 -17.22 -16.35
N ASN A 208 2.43 -17.60 -16.65
CA ASN A 208 3.53 -16.66 -16.97
C ASN A 208 3.28 -15.90 -18.31
N GLY A 209 2.24 -15.06 -18.40
CA GLY A 209 1.91 -14.24 -19.56
C GLY A 209 1.28 -12.89 -19.16
N PRO A 210 1.37 -11.84 -20.01
CA PRO A 210 0.95 -10.49 -19.64
C PRO A 210 -0.58 -10.41 -19.56
N PHE A 211 -1.09 -9.87 -18.46
CA PHE A 211 -2.53 -9.66 -18.29
C PHE A 211 -2.99 -8.41 -19.06
N ILE A 212 -3.73 -8.63 -20.15
CA ILE A 212 -4.63 -7.64 -20.73
C ILE A 212 -5.87 -7.59 -19.84
N THR A 213 -6.13 -6.45 -19.21
CA THR A 213 -7.32 -6.25 -18.38
C THR A 213 -8.55 -6.07 -19.25
N SER A 214 -9.37 -7.10 -19.41
CA SER A 214 -10.80 -6.93 -19.70
C SER A 214 -11.62 -7.67 -18.64
N PHE A 215 -11.88 -7.01 -17.52
CA PHE A 215 -12.99 -7.41 -16.67
C PHE A 215 -14.15 -6.47 -16.89
N GLY A 216 -15.14 -7.01 -17.61
CA GLY A 216 -16.44 -6.42 -17.81
C GLY A 216 -17.14 -6.16 -16.49
N THR A 217 -17.94 -5.11 -16.51
CA THR A 217 -18.97 -4.76 -15.54
C THR A 217 -19.85 -5.96 -15.21
N THR A 218 -19.72 -6.50 -13.99
CA THR A 218 -20.81 -7.24 -13.37
C THR A 218 -21.56 -6.30 -12.45
N ARG A 219 -22.80 -5.98 -12.86
CA ARG A 219 -23.80 -5.28 -12.07
C ARG A 219 -24.12 -6.11 -10.82
N TYR A 220 -24.12 -5.50 -9.65
CA TYR A 220 -24.93 -5.99 -8.54
C TYR A 220 -26.30 -5.33 -8.66
N LEU A 221 -27.33 -6.17 -8.83
CA LEU A 221 -28.75 -5.82 -8.76
C LEU A 221 -29.19 -5.84 -7.29
N CYS A 222 -29.93 -4.78 -6.92
CA CYS A 222 -30.69 -4.53 -5.68
C CYS A 222 -29.95 -4.60 -4.34
#